data_AF-A0A3S2WF87-F1
#
_entry.id   AF-A0A3S2WF87-F1
#
_cell.length_a   1.000
_cell.length_b   1.000
_cell.length_c   1.000
_cell.angle_alpha   90.00
_cell.angle_beta   90.00
_cell.angle_gamma   90.00
#
_symmetry.space_group_name_H-M   'P 1'
#
loop_
_entity.id
_entity.type
_entity.pdbx_description
1 polymer ?
#
loop_
_entity_poly.entity_id
_entity_poly.type
_entity_poly.pdbx_seq_one_letter_code
_entity_poly.pdbx_strand_id
1 'polypeptide(L)'
;MPSDDETLRIKRDGQVSLFDLDTRIYGVGLGGNVDANGHPTGELAIWVIAGSQPGSGLPPIRQVVPPLFNGVKTHVVEMKKSEPELQSKRVAGGSSVRGYTASAPGQPEREVGQGTLGITARTANVPDGKRPDVLLSCRHVLGDQPGGRVVQVSCSECCEPDVGRVLRGVKKVDASIATINDDWDVDEGKIDGVKLAGVAYVSPLLDWSTLPGDVLPALKNLSYEVHKYGAETGWTQGLVGCVDVAFVPAWTHVTVPSILISSTGKDASAFSKPGDSGAAIIDGRRRVIGLLWGGAQTPDDIGFTWAVPIREVERELNIRVAATSPSTWGPVVTPTPTGPHHALARTAFGRELLDLYGRHEPEVRALLQDSRPFVVAWHRGRGPDLVRALTAVAERRAETLPAEVEGRSWADRVEALAGALRGLGSPGLVRDLDRVVPLVAGLGGRTYGQVLELVAGIEPGLEPGLEPGLEAGLAAGLEASP
;
A
#
# COMPACT_ATOMS: atom_id res chain seq x y z
N MET A 1 29.83 22.80 -7.42
CA MET A 1 28.68 22.04 -7.96
C MET A 1 28.00 22.93 -8.98
N PRO A 2 27.55 22.36 -10.11
CA PRO A 2 26.81 23.12 -11.12
C PRO A 2 25.55 23.74 -10.49
N SER A 3 25.14 24.90 -10.99
CA SER A 3 23.87 25.53 -10.57
C SER A 3 22.67 24.66 -10.97
N ASP A 4 21.47 24.95 -10.44
CA ASP A 4 20.27 24.20 -10.80
C ASP A 4 19.96 24.29 -12.31
N ASP A 5 20.16 25.46 -12.92
CA ASP A 5 19.99 25.68 -14.37
C ASP A 5 21.04 24.96 -15.22
N GLU A 6 22.27 24.87 -14.71
CA GLU A 6 23.36 24.15 -15.36
C GLU A 6 23.16 22.63 -15.23
N THR A 7 22.68 22.18 -14.08
CA THR A 7 22.27 20.79 -13.81
C THR A 7 21.14 20.36 -14.75
N LEU A 8 20.17 21.25 -15.00
CA LEU A 8 19.09 21.01 -15.96
C LEU A 8 19.60 20.86 -17.40
N ARG A 9 20.54 21.71 -17.83
CA ARG A 9 21.16 21.60 -19.17
C ARG A 9 21.99 20.32 -19.29
N ILE A 10 22.84 20.03 -18.31
CA ILE A 10 23.68 18.83 -18.29
C ILE A 10 22.82 17.56 -18.38
N LYS A 11 21.69 17.49 -17.67
CA LYS A 11 20.76 16.38 -17.82
C LYS A 11 20.16 16.29 -19.22
N ARG A 12 19.65 17.41 -19.77
CA ARG A 12 18.98 17.42 -21.08
C ARG A 12 19.91 17.05 -22.22
N ASP A 13 21.13 17.56 -22.20
CA ASP A 13 22.13 17.28 -23.23
C ASP A 13 22.67 15.85 -23.11
N GLY A 14 22.68 15.29 -21.89
CA GLY A 14 23.21 13.96 -21.59
C GLY A 14 22.21 12.81 -21.57
N GLN A 15 20.90 13.07 -21.67
CA GLN A 15 19.88 12.06 -21.42
C GLN A 15 19.94 10.88 -22.39
N VAL A 16 20.28 11.12 -23.68
CA VAL A 16 20.43 10.05 -24.68
C VAL A 16 21.60 9.13 -24.31
N SER A 17 22.75 9.72 -23.98
CA SER A 17 23.93 8.95 -23.57
C SER A 17 23.71 8.17 -22.28
N LEU A 18 22.86 8.64 -21.37
CA LEU A 18 22.48 7.92 -20.15
C LEU A 18 21.56 6.73 -20.44
N PHE A 19 20.65 6.83 -21.41
CA PHE A 19 19.85 5.68 -21.87
C PHE A 19 20.71 4.63 -22.57
N ASP A 20 21.73 5.06 -23.31
CA ASP A 20 22.63 4.16 -24.04
C ASP A 20 23.59 3.37 -23.14
N LEU A 21 23.69 3.73 -21.85
CA LEU A 21 24.55 3.02 -20.90
C LEU A 21 24.10 1.58 -20.64
N ASP A 22 22.78 1.36 -20.59
CA ASP A 22 22.23 0.04 -20.33
C ASP A 22 20.76 -0.03 -20.77
N THR A 23 20.41 -1.08 -21.51
CA THR A 23 19.03 -1.34 -21.96
C THR A 23 18.00 -1.50 -20.83
N ARG A 24 18.45 -1.69 -19.58
CA ARG A 24 17.59 -1.72 -18.39
C ARG A 24 17.18 -0.33 -17.91
N ILE A 25 17.77 0.75 -18.43
CA ILE A 25 17.44 2.13 -18.05
C ILE A 25 16.18 2.55 -18.81
N TYR A 26 15.10 2.79 -18.06
CA TYR A 26 13.79 3.14 -18.60
C TYR A 26 13.43 4.62 -18.44
N GLY A 27 14.16 5.34 -17.58
CA GLY A 27 13.93 6.76 -17.37
C GLY A 27 15.17 7.51 -16.92
N VAL A 28 15.28 8.76 -17.36
CA VAL A 28 16.30 9.71 -16.88
C VAL A 28 15.60 11.04 -16.57
N GLY A 29 15.66 11.47 -15.32
CA GLY A 29 14.96 12.64 -14.78
C GLY A 29 15.87 13.53 -13.93
N LEU A 30 15.30 14.60 -13.37
CA LEU A 30 15.94 15.41 -12.33
C LEU A 30 15.09 15.33 -11.09
N GLY A 31 15.75 15.20 -9.95
CA GLY A 31 15.06 15.18 -8.67
C GLY A 31 16.02 15.58 -7.56
N GLY A 32 15.46 15.78 -6.36
CA GLY A 32 16.28 15.97 -5.17
C GLY A 32 17.23 14.79 -5.01
N ASN A 33 18.51 15.08 -4.88
CA ASN A 33 19.50 14.09 -4.51
C ASN A 33 19.19 13.61 -3.09
N VAL A 34 19.33 12.31 -2.90
CA VAL A 34 19.27 11.70 -1.57
C VAL A 34 20.61 11.05 -1.27
N ASP A 35 21.02 11.09 -0.03
CA ASP A 35 22.23 10.40 0.39
C ASP A 35 22.03 8.86 0.34
N ALA A 36 23.07 8.11 0.68
CA ALA A 36 22.99 6.65 0.71
C ALA A 36 21.92 6.10 1.68
N ASN A 37 21.37 6.94 2.56
CA ASN A 37 20.35 6.60 3.55
C ASN A 37 18.95 7.10 3.15
N GLY A 38 18.80 7.69 1.96
CA GLY A 38 17.52 8.18 1.44
C GLY A 38 17.11 9.55 1.99
N HIS A 39 17.98 10.26 2.72
CA HIS A 39 17.67 11.60 3.19
C HIS A 39 17.88 12.63 2.09
N PRO A 40 16.96 13.60 1.91
CA PRO A 40 17.14 14.70 0.96
C PRO A 40 18.40 15.50 1.30
N THR A 41 19.34 15.62 0.34
CA THR A 41 20.57 16.40 0.55
C THR A 41 20.40 17.87 0.20
N GLY A 42 19.23 18.27 -0.31
CA GLY A 42 18.96 19.64 -0.75
C GLY A 42 19.65 20.04 -2.07
N GLU A 43 20.28 19.09 -2.77
CA GLU A 43 20.95 19.30 -4.05
C GLU A 43 20.15 18.62 -5.17
N LEU A 44 20.23 19.08 -6.42
CA LEU A 44 19.68 18.35 -7.56
C LEU A 44 20.62 17.23 -8.03
N ALA A 45 20.03 16.08 -8.39
CA ALA A 45 20.72 14.98 -9.05
C ALA A 45 19.94 14.52 -10.28
N ILE A 46 20.66 13.90 -11.21
CA ILE A 46 20.09 13.19 -12.36
C ILE A 46 19.61 11.84 -11.86
N TRP A 47 18.30 11.64 -11.82
CA TRP A 47 17.70 10.38 -11.46
C TRP A 47 17.75 9.42 -12.67
N VAL A 48 18.30 8.23 -12.48
CA VAL A 48 18.38 7.19 -13.51
C VAL A 48 17.57 5.99 -13.05
N ILE A 49 16.43 5.77 -13.69
CA ILE A 49 15.43 4.77 -13.31
C ILE A 49 15.63 3.53 -14.17
N ALA A 50 15.86 2.39 -13.55
CA ALA A 50 16.16 1.15 -14.26
C ALA A 50 15.44 -0.07 -13.68
N GLY A 51 15.21 -1.07 -14.53
CA GLY A 51 14.63 -2.36 -14.15
C GLY A 51 15.60 -3.23 -13.37
N SER A 52 15.11 -3.90 -12.33
CA SER A 52 15.94 -4.69 -11.42
C SER A 52 16.28 -6.11 -11.93
N GLN A 53 16.01 -6.48 -13.19
CA GLN A 53 16.29 -7.86 -13.62
C GLN A 53 17.80 -8.07 -13.81
N PRO A 54 18.43 -9.00 -13.06
CA PRO A 54 19.74 -9.51 -13.42
C PRO A 54 19.49 -10.62 -14.45
N GLY A 55 19.66 -10.30 -15.74
CA GLY A 55 20.02 -11.34 -16.69
C GLY A 55 21.34 -11.96 -16.21
N SER A 56 21.44 -13.29 -16.20
CA SER A 56 22.63 -13.99 -15.74
C SER A 56 23.88 -13.46 -16.47
N GLY A 57 24.76 -12.77 -15.75
CA GLY A 57 26.05 -12.27 -16.26
C GLY A 57 26.17 -10.74 -16.45
N LEU A 58 25.13 -9.93 -16.21
CA LEU A 58 25.24 -8.46 -16.29
C LEU A 58 25.58 -7.83 -14.94
N PRO A 59 26.42 -6.76 -14.91
CA PRO A 59 26.75 -6.06 -13.67
C PRO A 59 25.52 -5.33 -13.08
N PRO A 60 25.50 -5.07 -11.76
CA PRO A 60 24.48 -4.23 -11.13
C PRO A 60 24.38 -2.87 -11.81
N ILE A 61 23.17 -2.34 -12.00
CA ILE A 61 22.98 -1.11 -12.79
C ILE A 61 23.67 0.11 -12.15
N ARG A 62 23.80 0.13 -10.82
CA ARG A 62 24.61 1.12 -10.07
C ARG A 62 26.10 1.09 -10.39
N GLN A 63 26.62 0.02 -10.98
CA GLN A 63 28.01 -0.07 -11.46
C GLN A 63 28.13 0.36 -12.92
N VAL A 64 27.02 0.44 -13.65
CA VAL A 64 26.97 0.86 -15.06
C VAL A 64 26.73 2.37 -15.16
N VAL A 65 25.85 2.92 -14.32
CA VAL A 65 25.57 4.36 -14.26
C VAL A 65 26.65 5.05 -13.43
N PRO A 66 27.38 6.03 -13.97
CA PRO A 66 28.45 6.70 -13.24
C PRO A 66 27.86 7.58 -12.13
N PRO A 67 28.45 7.62 -10.92
CA PRO A 67 27.93 8.39 -9.78
C PRO A 67 27.94 9.91 -10.00
N LEU A 68 28.71 10.37 -10.98
CA LEU A 68 28.68 11.72 -11.52
C LEU A 68 28.55 11.63 -13.04
N PHE A 69 27.58 12.33 -13.60
CA PHE A 69 27.43 12.49 -15.04
C PHE A 69 27.68 13.95 -15.39
N ASN A 70 28.79 14.21 -16.11
CA ASN A 70 29.26 15.56 -16.46
C ASN A 70 29.30 16.53 -15.25
N GLY A 71 29.70 16.03 -14.09
CA GLY A 71 29.82 16.83 -12.86
C GLY A 71 28.54 16.98 -12.04
N VAL A 72 27.41 16.42 -12.49
CA VAL A 72 26.16 16.34 -11.73
C VAL A 72 26.02 14.95 -11.10
N LYS A 73 25.58 14.87 -9.84
CA LYS A 73 25.33 13.58 -9.17
C LYS A 73 24.26 12.78 -9.90
N THR A 74 24.46 11.47 -10.00
CA THR A 74 23.41 10.57 -10.46
C THR A 74 22.82 9.81 -9.28
N HIS A 75 21.51 9.62 -9.31
CA HIS A 75 20.79 8.83 -8.32
C HIS A 75 20.07 7.68 -9.05
N VAL A 76 20.54 6.45 -8.85
CA VAL A 76 19.96 5.29 -9.52
C VAL A 76 18.81 4.73 -8.70
N VAL A 77 17.66 4.51 -9.34
CA VAL A 77 16.46 3.91 -8.74
C VAL A 77 16.16 2.61 -9.47
N GLU A 78 16.22 1.50 -8.72
CA GLU A 78 15.99 0.16 -9.26
C GLU A 78 14.54 -0.28 -8.97
N MET A 79 13.77 -0.54 -10.01
CA MET A 79 12.39 -1.01 -9.88
C MET A 79 12.33 -2.54 -9.92
N LYS A 80 11.81 -3.16 -8.85
CA LYS A 80 11.45 -4.59 -8.87
C LYS A 80 10.11 -4.78 -9.57
N LYS A 81 10.09 -5.63 -10.60
CA LYS A 81 8.85 -6.19 -11.16
C LYS A 81 8.26 -7.09 -10.07
N SER A 82 7.02 -6.84 -9.65
CA SER A 82 6.32 -7.73 -8.71
C SER A 82 6.19 -9.13 -9.31
N GLU A 83 6.54 -10.16 -8.55
CA GLU A 83 6.24 -11.55 -8.91
C GLU A 83 4.78 -11.88 -8.61
N PRO A 84 4.13 -12.73 -9.44
CA PRO A 84 2.74 -13.13 -9.23
C PRO A 84 2.60 -14.01 -7.98
N GLU A 85 1.60 -13.72 -7.16
CA GLU A 85 1.16 -14.61 -6.07
C GLU A 85 0.77 -15.99 -6.62
N LEU A 86 1.19 -17.04 -5.92
CA LEU A 86 0.64 -18.39 -6.07
C LEU A 86 -0.86 -18.34 -5.73
N GLN A 87 -1.69 -18.84 -6.66
CA GLN A 87 -3.15 -18.75 -6.64
C GLN A 87 -3.76 -19.13 -5.29
N SER A 88 -4.19 -18.11 -4.54
CA SER A 88 -5.32 -18.26 -3.63
C SER A 88 -6.59 -18.01 -4.46
N LYS A 89 -7.66 -18.79 -4.25
CA LYS A 89 -8.99 -18.51 -4.81
C LYS A 89 -9.59 -17.30 -4.10
N ARG A 90 -8.93 -16.15 -4.19
CA ARG A 90 -9.27 -14.92 -3.49
C ARG A 90 -9.27 -13.77 -4.48
N VAL A 91 -10.40 -13.09 -4.54
CA VAL A 91 -10.57 -11.90 -5.37
C VAL A 91 -10.45 -10.67 -4.47
N ALA A 92 -9.53 -9.77 -4.80
CA ALA A 92 -9.29 -8.52 -4.07
C ALA A 92 -9.39 -7.30 -4.99
N GLY A 93 -9.89 -6.17 -4.46
CA GLY A 93 -9.80 -4.90 -5.16
C GLY A 93 -8.34 -4.59 -5.51
N GLY A 94 -8.08 -4.20 -6.76
CA GLY A 94 -6.74 -4.01 -7.31
C GLY A 94 -6.23 -5.16 -8.19
N SER A 95 -6.86 -6.34 -8.16
CA SER A 95 -6.45 -7.46 -9.01
C SER A 95 -6.68 -7.19 -10.51
N SER A 96 -5.80 -7.72 -11.36
CA SER A 96 -6.00 -7.72 -12.82
C SER A 96 -7.17 -8.62 -13.20
N VAL A 97 -8.11 -8.11 -14.01
CA VAL A 97 -9.27 -8.85 -14.48
C VAL A 97 -9.49 -8.65 -15.97
N ARG A 98 -10.10 -9.64 -16.61
CA ARG A 98 -10.47 -9.62 -18.02
C ARG A 98 -11.90 -10.10 -18.21
N GLY A 99 -12.64 -9.42 -19.07
CA GLY A 99 -14.02 -9.75 -19.43
C GLY A 99 -14.10 -10.41 -20.80
N TYR A 100 -15.04 -11.35 -20.95
CA TYR A 100 -15.34 -12.02 -22.21
C TYR A 100 -16.83 -11.91 -22.55
N THR A 101 -17.14 -11.89 -23.84
CA THR A 101 -18.53 -11.94 -24.32
C THR A 101 -19.21 -13.24 -23.90
N ALA A 102 -20.53 -13.18 -23.67
CA ALA A 102 -21.32 -14.40 -23.58
C ALA A 102 -21.36 -15.07 -24.96
N SER A 103 -20.86 -16.31 -25.06
CA SER A 103 -20.87 -17.08 -26.31
C SER A 103 -21.80 -18.29 -26.21
N ALA A 104 -22.52 -18.56 -27.28
CA ALA A 104 -23.29 -19.80 -27.41
C ALA A 104 -22.35 -21.02 -27.42
N PRO A 105 -22.84 -22.21 -27.01
CA PRO A 105 -22.02 -23.43 -27.05
C PRO A 105 -21.39 -23.64 -28.44
N GLY A 106 -20.06 -23.79 -28.46
CA GLY A 106 -19.30 -24.00 -29.70
C GLY A 106 -18.88 -22.74 -30.46
N GLN A 107 -19.19 -21.53 -29.95
CA GLN A 107 -18.63 -20.27 -30.47
C GLN A 107 -17.47 -19.80 -29.59
N PRO A 108 -16.38 -19.27 -30.17
CA PRO A 108 -15.28 -18.73 -29.39
C PRO A 108 -15.74 -17.51 -28.59
N GLU A 109 -15.34 -17.45 -27.33
CA GLU A 109 -15.45 -16.24 -26.53
C GLU A 109 -14.55 -15.14 -27.13
N ARG A 110 -14.99 -13.89 -27.07
CA ARG A 110 -14.18 -12.74 -27.45
C ARG A 110 -13.87 -11.92 -26.21
N GLU A 111 -12.61 -11.55 -26.07
CA GLU A 111 -12.20 -10.62 -25.03
C GLU A 111 -12.90 -9.27 -25.26
N VAL A 112 -13.48 -8.73 -24.19
CA VAL A 112 -14.04 -7.39 -24.16
C VAL A 112 -12.96 -6.37 -23.81
N GLY A 113 -12.18 -6.67 -22.77
CA GLY A 113 -11.06 -5.87 -22.34
C GLY A 113 -10.42 -6.41 -21.08
N GLN A 114 -9.30 -5.79 -20.71
CA GLN A 114 -8.54 -6.07 -19.50
C GLN A 114 -8.39 -4.78 -18.69
N GLY A 115 -8.43 -4.92 -17.37
CA GLY A 115 -8.26 -3.81 -16.46
C GLY A 115 -8.11 -4.27 -15.02
N THR A 116 -8.48 -3.39 -14.11
CA THR A 116 -8.40 -3.60 -12.67
C THR A 116 -9.78 -3.89 -12.10
N LEU A 117 -9.87 -4.88 -11.21
CA LEU A 117 -11.03 -5.04 -10.36
C LEU A 117 -11.06 -3.89 -9.35
N GLY A 118 -12.09 -3.05 -9.40
CA GLY A 118 -12.17 -1.92 -8.49
C GLY A 118 -12.39 -2.35 -7.07
N ILE A 119 -13.56 -2.96 -6.83
CA ILE A 119 -14.02 -3.30 -5.50
C ILE A 119 -15.16 -4.31 -5.56
N THR A 120 -15.51 -4.91 -4.43
CA THR A 120 -16.73 -5.69 -4.29
C THR A 120 -17.90 -4.84 -3.83
N ALA A 121 -19.11 -5.26 -4.18
CA ALA A 121 -20.33 -4.53 -3.89
C ALA A 121 -21.48 -5.49 -3.57
N ARG A 122 -22.55 -4.90 -3.06
CA ARG A 122 -23.81 -5.57 -2.72
C ARG A 122 -24.90 -5.08 -3.65
N THR A 123 -25.66 -6.00 -4.25
CA THR A 123 -26.93 -5.62 -4.87
C THR A 123 -27.93 -5.16 -3.80
N ALA A 124 -28.97 -4.43 -4.22
CA ALA A 124 -29.97 -3.87 -3.30
C ALA A 124 -30.59 -4.89 -2.33
N ASN A 125 -30.68 -6.15 -2.73
CA ASN A 125 -31.29 -7.22 -1.94
C ASN A 125 -30.33 -7.88 -0.94
N VAL A 126 -29.03 -7.58 -1.00
CA VAL A 126 -28.02 -8.13 -0.08
C VAL A 126 -27.79 -7.16 1.07
N PRO A 127 -28.15 -7.52 2.32
CA PRO A 127 -27.96 -6.65 3.49
C PRO A 127 -26.50 -6.36 3.81
N ASP A 128 -26.26 -5.25 4.51
CA ASP A 128 -24.96 -4.96 5.13
C ASP A 128 -24.52 -6.11 6.05
N GLY A 129 -23.23 -6.40 6.07
CA GLY A 129 -22.66 -7.50 6.87
C GLY A 129 -22.87 -8.91 6.27
N LYS A 130 -23.59 -9.05 5.16
CA LYS A 130 -23.57 -10.27 4.34
C LYS A 130 -22.48 -10.21 3.29
N ARG A 131 -21.91 -11.35 2.90
CA ARG A 131 -20.88 -11.43 1.85
C ARG A 131 -21.32 -10.61 0.62
N PRO A 132 -20.44 -9.77 0.04
CA PRO A 132 -20.70 -9.13 -1.24
C PRO A 132 -21.06 -10.18 -2.29
N ASP A 133 -22.05 -9.89 -3.12
CA ASP A 133 -22.54 -10.81 -4.16
C ASP A 133 -22.03 -10.43 -5.56
N VAL A 134 -21.40 -9.26 -5.70
CA VAL A 134 -20.89 -8.79 -6.99
C VAL A 134 -19.51 -8.13 -6.93
N LEU A 135 -18.76 -8.29 -8.02
CA LEU A 135 -17.57 -7.54 -8.38
C LEU A 135 -17.96 -6.26 -9.12
N LEU A 136 -17.21 -5.17 -8.95
CA LEU A 136 -17.38 -3.90 -9.66
C LEU A 136 -16.09 -3.51 -10.38
N SER A 137 -16.19 -3.26 -11.68
CA SER A 137 -15.12 -2.68 -12.52
C SER A 137 -15.74 -1.89 -13.68
N CYS A 138 -14.93 -1.41 -14.61
CA CYS A 138 -15.41 -0.67 -15.77
C CYS A 138 -16.21 -1.55 -16.74
N ARG A 139 -17.19 -0.95 -17.42
CA ARG A 139 -17.97 -1.62 -18.47
C ARG A 139 -17.07 -2.00 -19.64
N HIS A 140 -16.15 -1.14 -20.06
CA HIS A 140 -15.22 -1.50 -21.14
C HIS A 140 -14.19 -2.58 -20.74
N VAL A 141 -14.10 -2.93 -19.44
CA VAL A 141 -13.28 -4.04 -18.94
C VAL A 141 -14.09 -5.32 -18.90
N LEU A 142 -15.23 -5.32 -18.20
CA LEU A 142 -16.03 -6.54 -18.00
C LEU A 142 -17.00 -6.84 -19.15
N GLY A 143 -17.46 -5.81 -19.86
CA GLY A 143 -18.60 -5.87 -20.77
C GLY A 143 -19.93 -5.55 -20.11
N ASP A 144 -20.99 -5.54 -20.90
CA ASP A 144 -22.37 -5.28 -20.46
C ASP A 144 -23.34 -6.43 -20.71
N GLN A 145 -22.91 -7.46 -21.45
CA GLN A 145 -23.73 -8.62 -21.78
C GLN A 145 -23.81 -9.59 -20.59
N PRO A 146 -25.01 -9.88 -20.06
CA PRO A 146 -25.18 -10.87 -19.01
C PRO A 146 -24.65 -12.24 -19.44
N GLY A 147 -23.98 -12.93 -18.52
CA GLY A 147 -23.39 -14.25 -18.77
C GLY A 147 -21.98 -14.23 -19.39
N GLY A 148 -21.43 -13.05 -19.69
CA GLY A 148 -20.03 -12.93 -20.09
C GLY A 148 -19.09 -13.43 -18.99
N ARG A 149 -18.04 -14.17 -19.33
CA ARG A 149 -17.09 -14.71 -18.35
C ARG A 149 -16.18 -13.59 -17.82
N VAL A 150 -15.93 -13.60 -16.52
CA VAL A 150 -14.94 -12.74 -15.88
C VAL A 150 -13.85 -13.62 -15.27
N VAL A 151 -12.61 -13.26 -15.54
CA VAL A 151 -11.43 -13.97 -15.04
C VAL A 151 -10.52 -13.03 -14.28
N GLN A 152 -9.79 -13.57 -13.32
CA GLN A 152 -8.67 -12.87 -12.69
C GLN A 152 -7.38 -13.29 -13.39
N VAL A 153 -6.65 -12.34 -13.97
CA VAL A 153 -5.40 -12.64 -14.68
C VAL A 153 -4.30 -12.80 -13.64
N SER A 154 -3.60 -13.94 -13.66
CA SER A 154 -2.47 -14.25 -12.78
C SER A 154 -1.28 -14.78 -13.58
N CYS A 155 -0.15 -15.07 -12.91
CA CYS A 155 0.96 -15.91 -13.41
C CYS A 155 1.41 -15.59 -14.87
N SER A 156 1.99 -14.42 -15.18
CA SER A 156 2.49 -14.14 -16.56
C SER A 156 1.43 -14.35 -17.67
N GLU A 157 0.17 -13.98 -17.39
CA GLU A 157 -0.99 -14.05 -18.30
C GLU A 157 -1.45 -15.46 -18.73
N CYS A 158 -0.87 -16.54 -18.20
CA CYS A 158 -1.22 -17.89 -18.66
C CYS A 158 -2.37 -18.56 -17.88
N CYS A 159 -2.72 -18.06 -16.70
CA CYS A 159 -3.83 -18.58 -15.90
C CYS A 159 -4.94 -17.53 -15.81
N GLU A 160 -6.12 -17.89 -16.30
CA GLU A 160 -7.35 -17.10 -16.28
C GLU A 160 -8.46 -17.84 -15.49
N PRO A 161 -8.26 -18.07 -14.18
CA PRO A 161 -9.26 -18.72 -13.37
C PRO A 161 -10.57 -17.89 -13.40
N ASP A 162 -11.65 -18.62 -13.60
CA ASP A 162 -13.00 -18.08 -13.72
C ASP A 162 -13.50 -17.61 -12.34
N VAL A 163 -13.71 -16.31 -12.19
CA VAL A 163 -14.15 -15.68 -10.94
C VAL A 163 -15.64 -15.41 -10.91
N GLY A 164 -16.30 -15.38 -12.06
CA GLY A 164 -17.70 -14.98 -12.12
C GLY A 164 -18.25 -14.72 -13.51
N ARG A 165 -19.48 -14.22 -13.56
CA ARG A 165 -20.22 -13.88 -14.78
C ARG A 165 -20.75 -12.46 -14.72
N VAL A 166 -20.56 -11.69 -15.79
CA VAL A 166 -21.17 -10.36 -15.97
C VAL A 166 -22.67 -10.48 -15.73
N LEU A 167 -23.19 -9.61 -14.87
CA LEU A 167 -24.60 -9.52 -14.56
C LEU A 167 -25.26 -8.39 -15.36
N ARG A 168 -24.62 -7.21 -15.41
CA ARG A 168 -25.04 -6.06 -16.23
C ARG A 168 -23.96 -4.98 -16.26
N GLY A 169 -23.92 -4.20 -17.34
CA GLY A 169 -23.11 -2.99 -17.45
C GLY A 169 -23.95 -1.77 -17.83
N VAL A 170 -23.51 -0.58 -17.40
CA VAL A 170 -24.18 0.69 -17.68
C VAL A 170 -23.22 1.65 -18.38
N LYS A 171 -23.56 2.00 -19.62
CA LYS A 171 -22.75 2.86 -20.48
C LYS A 171 -22.59 4.29 -19.96
N LYS A 172 -23.61 4.83 -19.27
CA LYS A 172 -23.63 6.19 -18.72
C LYS A 172 -22.56 6.44 -17.66
N VAL A 173 -22.16 5.40 -16.94
CA VAL A 173 -21.15 5.47 -15.86
C VAL A 173 -19.93 4.60 -16.15
N ASP A 174 -19.85 4.05 -17.36
CA ASP A 174 -18.82 3.10 -17.79
C ASP A 174 -18.46 2.06 -16.72
N ALA A 175 -19.48 1.50 -16.08
CA ALA A 175 -19.33 0.58 -14.95
C ALA A 175 -20.15 -0.69 -15.19
N SER A 176 -19.64 -1.81 -14.70
CA SER A 176 -20.29 -3.11 -14.83
C SER A 176 -20.07 -3.93 -13.57
N ILE A 177 -21.04 -4.80 -13.31
CA ILE A 177 -20.98 -5.76 -12.21
C ILE A 177 -21.03 -7.18 -12.71
N ALA A 178 -20.31 -8.05 -12.00
CA ALA A 178 -20.31 -9.48 -12.24
C ALA A 178 -20.61 -10.23 -10.94
N THR A 179 -21.25 -11.38 -11.05
CA THR A 179 -21.39 -12.35 -9.95
C THR A 179 -20.03 -12.81 -9.45
N ILE A 180 -20.01 -13.39 -8.25
CA ILE A 180 -18.82 -14.02 -7.67
C ILE A 180 -19.11 -15.51 -7.54
N ASN A 181 -18.26 -16.36 -8.11
CA ASN A 181 -18.38 -17.81 -7.96
C ASN A 181 -18.28 -18.19 -6.46
N ASP A 182 -19.07 -19.19 -6.04
CA ASP A 182 -19.22 -19.56 -4.62
C ASP A 182 -17.93 -20.14 -4.01
N ASP A 183 -17.05 -20.69 -4.83
CA ASP A 183 -15.78 -21.29 -4.43
C ASP A 183 -14.63 -20.27 -4.30
N TRP A 184 -14.92 -18.98 -4.45
CA TRP A 184 -13.97 -17.89 -4.28
C TRP A 184 -14.16 -17.12 -2.98
N ASP A 185 -13.05 -16.88 -2.28
CA ASP A 185 -12.96 -15.91 -1.21
C ASP A 185 -12.98 -14.48 -1.76
N VAL A 186 -13.52 -13.57 -0.97
CA VAL A 186 -13.63 -12.15 -1.31
C VAL A 186 -12.98 -11.33 -0.22
N ASP A 187 -12.05 -10.46 -0.58
CA ASP A 187 -11.56 -9.44 0.34
C ASP A 187 -12.54 -8.26 0.41
N GLU A 188 -13.58 -8.47 1.21
CA GLU A 188 -14.61 -7.46 1.44
C GLU A 188 -14.02 -6.17 2.01
N GLY A 189 -14.39 -5.04 1.42
CA GLY A 189 -14.06 -3.72 1.93
C GLY A 189 -12.57 -3.45 1.96
N LYS A 190 -11.83 -4.04 1.02
CA LYS A 190 -10.39 -3.81 0.88
C LYS A 190 -10.00 -3.59 -0.58
N ILE A 191 -8.92 -2.84 -0.74
CA ILE A 191 -8.15 -2.71 -1.98
C ILE A 191 -6.71 -3.02 -1.60
N ASP A 192 -6.09 -4.02 -2.23
CA ASP A 192 -4.71 -4.44 -1.91
C ASP A 192 -4.47 -4.59 -0.39
N GLY A 193 -5.38 -5.29 0.29
CA GLY A 193 -5.33 -5.47 1.76
C GLY A 193 -5.73 -4.24 2.60
N VAL A 194 -5.81 -3.03 2.02
CA VAL A 194 -6.17 -1.80 2.72
C VAL A 194 -7.67 -1.74 2.99
N LYS A 195 -8.07 -1.80 4.27
CA LYS A 195 -9.47 -1.70 4.70
C LYS A 195 -10.06 -0.30 4.46
N LEU A 196 -11.24 -0.28 3.89
CA LEU A 196 -12.00 0.92 3.53
C LEU A 196 -12.89 1.38 4.69
N ALA A 197 -12.93 2.70 4.87
CA ALA A 197 -13.67 3.36 5.93
C ALA A 197 -15.10 3.78 5.53
N GLY A 198 -15.47 3.58 4.26
CA GLY A 198 -16.80 3.91 3.76
C GLY A 198 -16.74 4.50 2.36
N VAL A 199 -17.71 5.36 2.06
CA VAL A 199 -17.87 6.06 0.78
C VAL A 199 -17.94 7.56 1.06
N ALA A 200 -17.31 8.37 0.20
CA ALA A 200 -17.44 9.81 0.21
C ALA A 200 -17.96 10.30 -1.13
N TYR A 201 -19.03 11.09 -1.06
CA TYR A 201 -19.65 11.65 -2.25
C TYR A 201 -19.02 13.00 -2.54
N VAL A 202 -18.35 13.08 -3.69
CA VAL A 202 -17.57 14.25 -4.13
C VAL A 202 -18.25 15.05 -5.25
N SER A 203 -19.39 14.54 -5.78
CA SER A 203 -20.22 15.29 -6.72
C SER A 203 -21.35 16.01 -5.97
N PRO A 204 -21.50 17.34 -6.13
CA PRO A 204 -22.51 18.13 -5.42
C PRO A 204 -23.94 17.90 -5.90
N LEU A 205 -24.17 17.09 -6.95
CA LEU A 205 -25.46 16.89 -7.62
C LEU A 205 -26.16 18.22 -8.00
N LEU A 206 -26.90 18.80 -7.06
CA LEU A 206 -27.66 20.06 -7.22
C LEU A 206 -27.18 21.17 -6.26
N ASP A 207 -26.48 20.83 -5.17
CA ASP A 207 -26.05 21.78 -4.13
C ASP A 207 -24.75 21.32 -3.45
N TRP A 208 -23.77 22.23 -3.37
CA TRP A 208 -22.51 22.05 -2.67
C TRP A 208 -22.67 21.74 -1.17
N SER A 209 -23.78 22.12 -0.55
CA SER A 209 -24.11 21.76 0.83
C SER A 209 -24.28 20.26 1.06
N THR A 210 -24.51 19.49 -0.01
CA THR A 210 -24.64 18.03 0.04
C THR A 210 -23.31 17.30 0.17
N LEU A 211 -22.19 18.00 -0.03
CA LEU A 211 -20.87 17.42 0.16
C LEU A 211 -20.57 17.25 1.65
N PRO A 212 -19.83 16.20 2.05
CA PRO A 212 -19.29 16.10 3.40
C PRO A 212 -18.50 17.35 3.79
N GLY A 213 -18.60 17.77 5.05
CA GLY A 213 -18.04 19.04 5.53
C GLY A 213 -16.51 19.17 5.36
N ASP A 214 -15.80 18.06 5.21
CA ASP A 214 -14.37 18.02 4.93
C ASP A 214 -14.02 18.07 3.43
N VAL A 215 -14.96 17.74 2.54
CA VAL A 215 -14.72 17.66 1.09
C VAL A 215 -14.69 19.04 0.46
N LEU A 216 -15.70 19.87 0.72
CA LEU A 216 -15.81 21.19 0.07
C LEU A 216 -14.60 22.11 0.35
N PRO A 217 -14.10 22.25 1.59
CA PRO A 217 -12.91 23.07 1.85
C PRO A 217 -11.67 22.55 1.12
N ALA A 218 -11.47 21.23 1.09
CA ALA A 218 -10.30 20.62 0.44
C ALA A 218 -10.37 20.72 -1.09
N LEU A 219 -11.56 20.64 -1.71
CA LEU A 219 -11.72 20.93 -3.13
C LEU A 219 -11.42 22.40 -3.44
N LYS A 220 -11.95 23.34 -2.63
CA LYS A 220 -11.69 24.79 -2.80
C LYS A 220 -10.20 25.14 -2.73
N ASN A 221 -9.44 24.42 -1.91
CA ASN A 221 -8.01 24.64 -1.69
C ASN A 221 -7.12 23.76 -2.56
N LEU A 222 -7.68 22.97 -3.49
CA LEU A 222 -6.93 21.99 -4.31
C LEU A 222 -6.06 21.05 -3.47
N SER A 223 -6.56 20.65 -2.30
CA SER A 223 -5.87 19.80 -1.32
C SER A 223 -6.59 18.47 -1.08
N TYR A 224 -7.57 18.12 -1.94
CA TYR A 224 -8.31 16.87 -1.83
C TYR A 224 -7.50 15.72 -2.42
N GLU A 225 -6.65 15.13 -1.57
CA GLU A 225 -5.77 14.02 -1.91
C GLU A 225 -6.54 12.71 -2.11
N VAL A 226 -6.13 11.99 -3.15
CA VAL A 226 -6.68 10.71 -3.53
C VAL A 226 -5.60 9.71 -3.87
N HIS A 227 -5.93 8.44 -3.67
CA HIS A 227 -5.09 7.31 -4.01
C HIS A 227 -5.89 6.29 -4.80
N LYS A 228 -5.19 5.48 -5.59
CA LYS A 228 -5.75 4.25 -6.15
C LYS A 228 -4.72 3.14 -6.12
N TYR A 229 -5.20 1.91 -6.19
CA TYR A 229 -4.38 0.77 -6.58
C TYR A 229 -4.86 0.25 -7.93
N GLY A 230 -3.99 0.29 -8.94
CA GLY A 230 -4.26 -0.24 -10.28
C GLY A 230 -3.42 -1.47 -10.58
N ALA A 231 -3.93 -2.39 -11.39
CA ALA A 231 -3.21 -3.60 -11.78
C ALA A 231 -1.92 -3.31 -12.58
N GLU A 232 -1.86 -2.17 -13.28
CA GLU A 232 -0.69 -1.76 -14.07
C GLU A 232 0.30 -0.93 -13.26
N THR A 233 -0.20 -0.01 -12.43
CA THR A 233 0.65 0.99 -11.76
C THR A 233 0.79 0.81 -10.25
N GLY A 234 0.05 -0.11 -9.64
CA GLY A 234 -0.02 -0.25 -8.18
C GLY A 234 -0.58 0.99 -7.48
N TRP A 235 -0.08 1.28 -6.28
CA TRP A 235 -0.45 2.47 -5.51
C TRP A 235 0.06 3.75 -6.18
N THR A 236 -0.85 4.69 -6.42
CA THR A 236 -0.55 6.01 -6.97
C THR A 236 -1.34 7.07 -6.21
N GLN A 237 -0.83 8.30 -6.19
CA GLN A 237 -1.38 9.43 -5.45
C GLN A 237 -1.62 10.61 -6.40
N GLY A 238 -2.71 11.33 -6.17
CA GLY A 238 -3.15 12.45 -6.98
C GLY A 238 -3.97 13.45 -6.18
N LEU A 239 -4.38 14.53 -6.84
CA LEU A 239 -5.32 15.52 -6.31
C LEU A 239 -6.55 15.57 -7.19
N VAL A 240 -7.73 15.68 -6.57
CA VAL A 240 -8.95 16.02 -7.31
C VAL A 240 -8.84 17.48 -7.74
N GLY A 241 -8.64 17.69 -9.04
CA GLY A 241 -8.56 19.01 -9.64
C GLY A 241 -9.93 19.59 -9.99
N CYS A 242 -10.88 18.74 -10.38
CA CYS A 242 -12.24 19.17 -10.73
C CYS A 242 -13.27 18.08 -10.45
N VAL A 243 -14.50 18.48 -10.14
CA VAL A 243 -15.67 17.62 -9.94
C VAL A 243 -16.82 18.09 -10.84
N ASP A 244 -17.81 17.23 -11.05
CA ASP A 244 -18.97 17.50 -11.91
C ASP A 244 -18.61 17.78 -13.38
N VAL A 245 -17.63 17.04 -13.89
CA VAL A 245 -17.17 17.15 -15.28
C VAL A 245 -18.09 16.32 -16.18
N ALA A 246 -18.75 16.97 -17.12
CA ALA A 246 -19.47 16.29 -18.20
C ALA A 246 -18.50 15.94 -19.34
N PHE A 247 -18.09 14.68 -19.44
CA PHE A 247 -17.21 14.21 -20.51
C PHE A 247 -17.97 13.35 -21.52
N VAL A 248 -17.70 13.51 -22.81
CA VAL A 248 -18.28 12.67 -23.87
C VAL A 248 -17.16 11.86 -24.53
N PRO A 249 -16.91 10.61 -24.08
CA PRO A 249 -15.92 9.76 -24.70
C PRO A 249 -16.29 9.41 -26.14
N ALA A 250 -15.30 9.41 -27.03
CA ALA A 250 -15.49 9.05 -28.42
C ALA A 250 -16.07 7.63 -28.61
N TRP A 251 -15.81 6.71 -27.67
CA TRP A 251 -16.30 5.33 -27.73
C TRP A 251 -17.72 5.14 -27.16
N THR A 252 -18.21 6.05 -26.33
CA THR A 252 -19.57 5.93 -25.78
C THR A 252 -20.57 6.83 -26.51
N HIS A 253 -20.17 8.02 -26.99
CA HIS A 253 -21.11 9.04 -27.45
C HIS A 253 -22.21 9.39 -26.42
N VAL A 254 -21.97 9.10 -25.13
CA VAL A 254 -22.88 9.41 -24.01
C VAL A 254 -22.09 10.19 -22.98
N THR A 255 -22.70 11.23 -22.42
CA THR A 255 -22.09 12.01 -21.33
C THR A 255 -21.90 11.14 -20.09
N VAL A 256 -20.66 11.06 -19.63
CA VAL A 256 -20.25 10.36 -18.41
C VAL A 256 -19.93 11.41 -17.33
N PRO A 257 -20.62 11.38 -16.17
CA PRO A 257 -20.28 12.26 -15.06
C PRO A 257 -18.92 11.87 -14.51
N SER A 258 -18.03 12.84 -14.38
CA SER A 258 -16.62 12.59 -14.08
C SER A 258 -16.06 13.50 -12.99
N ILE A 259 -15.08 12.98 -12.27
CA ILE A 259 -14.08 13.76 -11.54
C ILE A 259 -12.78 13.73 -12.33
N LEU A 260 -12.05 14.84 -12.29
CA LEU A 260 -10.73 14.97 -12.88
C LEU A 260 -9.69 14.93 -11.78
N ILE A 261 -8.72 14.04 -11.93
CA ILE A 261 -7.61 13.87 -11.00
C ILE A 261 -6.33 14.22 -11.74
N SER A 262 -5.51 15.07 -11.13
CA SER A 262 -4.18 15.39 -11.61
C SER A 262 -3.13 14.65 -10.80
N SER A 263 -2.09 14.21 -11.48
CA SER A 263 -0.85 13.76 -10.84
C SER A 263 -0.22 14.94 -10.07
N THR A 264 0.36 14.71 -8.89
CA THR A 264 0.88 15.79 -8.03
C THR A 264 2.31 16.19 -8.39
N GLY A 265 2.46 17.27 -9.15
CA GLY A 265 3.77 17.86 -9.46
C GLY A 265 4.25 17.59 -10.89
N LYS A 266 5.09 18.49 -11.42
CA LYS A 266 5.61 18.40 -12.80
C LYS A 266 6.46 17.14 -13.07
N ASP A 267 6.97 16.51 -12.02
CA ASP A 267 7.81 15.30 -12.08
C ASP A 267 7.11 14.05 -11.50
N ALA A 268 5.82 14.14 -11.16
CA ALA A 268 5.10 12.97 -10.64
C ALA A 268 4.80 11.98 -11.77
N SER A 269 5.02 10.70 -11.48
CA SER A 269 4.53 9.61 -12.30
C SER A 269 3.03 9.76 -12.54
N ALA A 270 2.57 9.41 -13.74
CA ALA A 270 1.17 9.50 -14.09
C ALA A 270 0.31 8.75 -13.06
N PHE A 271 -0.74 9.42 -12.57
CA PHE A 271 -1.69 8.83 -11.63
C PHE A 271 -2.29 7.52 -12.16
N SER A 272 -2.42 7.35 -13.48
CA SER A 272 -2.93 6.13 -14.10
C SER A 272 -2.32 5.82 -15.46
N LYS A 273 -2.34 4.54 -15.84
CA LYS A 273 -2.02 4.04 -17.18
C LYS A 273 -3.14 3.15 -17.74
N PRO A 274 -3.16 2.88 -19.07
CA PRO A 274 -3.99 1.81 -19.61
C PRO A 274 -3.78 0.51 -18.83
N GLY A 275 -4.86 -0.18 -18.47
CA GLY A 275 -4.84 -1.33 -17.55
C GLY A 275 -5.29 -1.00 -16.12
N ASP A 276 -5.20 0.26 -15.68
CA ASP A 276 -5.77 0.70 -14.40
C ASP A 276 -7.29 0.90 -14.45
N SER A 277 -7.89 0.85 -15.63
CA SER A 277 -9.33 1.01 -15.82
C SER A 277 -10.12 0.09 -14.90
N GLY A 278 -11.09 0.64 -14.19
CA GLY A 278 -11.87 -0.06 -13.18
C GLY A 278 -11.30 0.04 -11.77
N ALA A 279 -10.10 0.59 -11.56
CA ALA A 279 -9.56 0.80 -10.22
C ALA A 279 -10.46 1.73 -9.37
N ALA A 280 -10.71 1.34 -8.13
CA ALA A 280 -11.41 2.19 -7.17
C ALA A 280 -10.45 3.26 -6.64
N ILE A 281 -10.97 4.48 -6.51
CA ILE A 281 -10.24 5.65 -6.01
C ILE A 281 -10.73 5.96 -4.60
N ILE A 282 -9.79 6.15 -3.67
CA ILE A 282 -10.04 6.44 -2.28
C ILE A 282 -9.43 7.78 -1.88
N ASP A 283 -9.99 8.44 -0.88
CA ASP A 283 -9.36 9.62 -0.26
C ASP A 283 -8.40 9.23 0.88
N GLY A 284 -7.71 10.22 1.46
CA GLY A 284 -6.83 10.01 2.63
C GLY A 284 -7.53 9.48 3.90
N ARG A 285 -8.88 9.44 3.92
CA ARG A 285 -9.68 8.82 4.98
C ARG A 285 -10.11 7.40 4.63
N ARG A 286 -9.62 6.84 3.52
CA ARG A 286 -9.95 5.51 2.97
C ARG A 286 -11.42 5.37 2.62
N ARG A 287 -12.07 6.47 2.23
CA ARG A 287 -13.43 6.45 1.69
C ARG A 287 -13.34 6.33 0.18
N VAL A 288 -14.12 5.43 -0.42
CA VAL A 288 -14.22 5.33 -1.88
C VAL A 288 -14.92 6.56 -2.42
N ILE A 289 -14.36 7.19 -3.45
CA ILE A 289 -14.91 8.40 -4.07
C ILE A 289 -15.25 8.23 -5.55
N GLY A 290 -14.64 7.27 -6.24
CA GLY A 290 -14.84 7.09 -7.67
C GLY A 290 -14.28 5.79 -8.24
N LEU A 291 -14.62 5.55 -9.50
CA LEU A 291 -14.17 4.42 -10.31
C LEU A 291 -13.43 4.96 -11.55
N LEU A 292 -12.14 4.63 -11.68
CA LEU A 292 -11.29 5.10 -12.78
C LEU A 292 -11.76 4.50 -14.10
N TRP A 293 -11.96 5.31 -15.14
CA TRP A 293 -12.35 4.81 -16.47
C TRP A 293 -11.51 5.34 -17.62
N GLY A 294 -10.65 6.34 -17.40
CA GLY A 294 -9.76 6.84 -18.45
C GLY A 294 -8.63 7.70 -17.91
N GLY A 295 -7.65 7.96 -18.76
CA GLY A 295 -6.58 8.91 -18.48
C GLY A 295 -5.96 9.41 -19.78
N ALA A 296 -5.32 10.57 -19.71
CA ALA A 296 -4.58 11.17 -20.80
C ALA A 296 -3.35 11.88 -20.25
N GLN A 297 -2.34 12.00 -21.10
CA GLN A 297 -1.23 12.91 -20.88
C GLN A 297 -1.54 14.22 -21.60
N THR A 298 -1.28 15.34 -20.92
CA THR A 298 -1.24 16.64 -21.58
C THR A 298 0.07 16.82 -22.34
N PRO A 299 0.17 17.80 -23.27
CA PRO A 299 1.44 18.19 -23.87
C PRO A 299 2.53 18.59 -22.87
N ASP A 300 2.14 18.94 -21.63
CA ASP A 300 3.03 19.32 -20.53
C ASP A 300 3.32 18.14 -19.57
N ASP A 301 3.05 16.89 -19.99
CA ASP A 301 3.24 15.63 -19.24
C ASP A 301 2.47 15.50 -17.92
N ILE A 302 1.61 16.46 -17.57
CA ILE A 302 0.67 16.30 -16.46
C ILE A 302 -0.35 15.23 -16.87
N GLY A 303 -0.29 14.08 -16.20
CA GLY A 303 -1.26 13.01 -16.35
C GLY A 303 -2.59 13.40 -15.71
N PHE A 304 -3.63 13.47 -16.53
CA PHE A 304 -5.01 13.58 -16.11
C PHE A 304 -5.68 12.21 -16.09
N THR A 305 -6.48 11.98 -15.06
CA THR A 305 -7.27 10.77 -14.90
C THR A 305 -8.72 11.16 -14.73
N TRP A 306 -9.60 10.47 -15.45
CA TRP A 306 -11.04 10.56 -15.28
C TRP A 306 -11.57 9.37 -14.51
N ALA A 307 -12.42 9.68 -13.54
CA ALA A 307 -13.14 8.68 -12.78
C ALA A 307 -14.61 9.06 -12.66
N VAL A 308 -15.50 8.07 -12.61
CA VAL A 308 -16.92 8.31 -12.34
C VAL A 308 -17.10 8.44 -10.83
N PRO A 309 -17.79 9.47 -10.32
CA PRO A 309 -18.11 9.56 -8.90
C PRO A 309 -18.85 8.30 -8.45
N ILE A 310 -18.40 7.69 -7.34
CA ILE A 310 -18.92 6.38 -6.93
C ILE A 310 -20.42 6.40 -6.62
N ARG A 311 -20.97 7.54 -6.21
CA ARG A 311 -22.42 7.75 -6.04
C ARG A 311 -23.20 7.46 -7.31
N GLU A 312 -22.69 7.93 -8.45
CA GLU A 312 -23.33 7.76 -9.76
C GLU A 312 -23.31 6.28 -10.15
N VAL A 313 -22.19 5.60 -9.88
CA VAL A 313 -22.04 4.16 -10.09
C VAL A 313 -23.04 3.37 -9.23
N GLU A 314 -23.12 3.64 -7.92
CA GLU A 314 -24.06 3.01 -6.99
C GLU A 314 -25.51 3.19 -7.44
N ARG A 315 -25.89 4.42 -7.83
CA ARG A 315 -27.24 4.76 -8.27
C ARG A 315 -27.62 4.04 -9.57
N GLU A 316 -26.78 4.14 -10.60
CA GLU A 316 -27.10 3.63 -11.94
C GLU A 316 -27.05 2.10 -11.99
N LEU A 317 -26.18 1.47 -11.20
CA LEU A 317 -26.11 0.02 -11.09
C LEU A 317 -27.03 -0.54 -10.00
N ASN A 318 -27.65 0.28 -9.15
CA ASN A 318 -28.43 -0.16 -7.99
C ASN A 318 -27.65 -1.13 -7.08
N ILE A 319 -26.47 -0.68 -6.66
CA ILE A 319 -25.56 -1.41 -5.77
C ILE A 319 -25.11 -0.51 -4.63
N ARG A 320 -24.54 -1.13 -3.59
CA ARG A 320 -23.80 -0.46 -2.52
C ARG A 320 -22.39 -1.01 -2.50
N VAL A 321 -21.38 -0.15 -2.52
CA VAL A 321 -20.00 -0.58 -2.35
C VAL A 321 -19.87 -1.29 -1.02
N ALA A 322 -19.17 -2.42 -1.00
CA ALA A 322 -18.93 -3.18 0.21
C ALA A 322 -17.82 -2.54 1.04
N ALA A 323 -17.95 -1.26 1.40
CA ALA A 323 -17.11 -0.59 2.37
C ALA A 323 -17.76 -0.68 3.75
N THR A 324 -16.97 -0.54 4.82
CA THR A 324 -17.49 -0.57 6.18
C THR A 324 -18.56 0.53 6.34
N SER A 325 -19.79 0.18 6.73
CA SER A 325 -20.91 1.14 6.91
C SER A 325 -20.56 2.17 8.00
N PRO A 326 -20.96 3.46 7.86
CA PRO A 326 -20.70 4.47 8.89
C PRO A 326 -21.65 4.23 10.06
N SER A 327 -21.18 3.54 11.11
CA SER A 327 -21.91 3.56 12.38
C SER A 327 -21.93 5.00 12.92
N THR A 328 -23.13 5.44 13.28
CA THR A 328 -23.51 6.68 13.96
C THR A 328 -22.39 7.32 14.76
N TRP A 329 -22.05 8.55 14.39
CA TRP A 329 -21.16 9.44 15.13
C TRP A 329 -21.72 9.67 16.53
N GLY A 330 -21.00 9.19 17.55
CA GLY A 330 -20.97 9.86 18.85
C GLY A 330 -20.30 11.24 18.72
N PRO A 331 -20.33 12.09 19.76
CA PRO A 331 -19.64 13.37 19.74
C PRO A 331 -18.21 13.15 19.25
N VAL A 332 -17.76 14.07 18.38
CA VAL A 332 -16.45 14.05 17.74
C VAL A 332 -15.36 13.85 18.80
N VAL A 333 -15.00 12.60 19.04
CA VAL A 333 -13.64 12.28 19.44
C VAL A 333 -12.89 12.39 18.14
N THR A 334 -12.09 13.45 18.01
CA THR A 334 -11.02 13.50 17.00
C THR A 334 -10.32 12.13 17.03
N PRO A 335 -10.45 11.30 15.99
CA PRO A 335 -9.72 10.05 15.98
C PRO A 335 -8.27 10.44 15.72
N THR A 336 -7.50 10.58 16.81
CA THR A 336 -6.05 10.44 16.71
C THR A 336 -5.81 9.11 15.99
N PRO A 337 -5.00 9.06 14.92
CA PRO A 337 -4.86 7.89 14.07
C PRO A 337 -4.64 6.63 14.92
N THR A 338 -5.38 5.54 14.77
CA THR A 338 -5.10 4.31 15.54
C THR A 338 -4.81 3.15 14.61
N GLY A 339 -3.61 3.18 14.03
CA GLY A 339 -2.86 1.94 13.80
C GLY A 339 -2.15 1.51 15.10
N PRO A 340 -1.75 0.24 15.24
CA PRO A 340 -0.96 -0.24 16.39
C PRO A 340 0.33 0.57 16.61
N HIS A 341 0.91 1.09 15.52
CA HIS A 341 2.07 1.98 15.55
C HIS A 341 1.75 3.34 16.19
N HIS A 342 0.51 3.79 16.25
CA HIS A 342 0.23 5.12 16.81
C HIS A 342 0.18 5.15 18.33
N ALA A 343 -0.26 4.08 19.01
CA ALA A 343 -0.17 4.02 20.47
C ALA A 343 1.30 3.95 20.93
N LEU A 344 2.12 3.19 20.21
CA LEU A 344 3.58 3.18 20.35
C LEU A 344 4.20 4.53 19.97
N ALA A 345 3.82 5.12 18.83
CA ALA A 345 4.35 6.42 18.39
C ALA A 345 3.93 7.59 19.29
N ARG A 346 2.97 7.39 20.21
CA ARG A 346 2.63 8.37 21.24
C ARG A 346 3.59 8.32 22.42
N THR A 347 4.23 7.19 22.70
CA THR A 347 5.30 7.12 23.69
C THR A 347 6.63 7.50 23.03
N ALA A 348 7.54 8.09 23.80
CA ALA A 348 8.80 8.54 23.26
C ALA A 348 9.71 7.36 22.88
N PHE A 349 9.77 6.33 23.73
CA PHE A 349 10.46 5.09 23.42
C PHE A 349 9.77 4.26 22.31
N GLY A 350 8.44 4.33 22.17
CA GLY A 350 7.76 3.65 21.07
C GLY A 350 8.03 4.28 19.70
N ARG A 351 8.21 5.61 19.60
CA ARG A 351 8.75 6.25 18.38
C ARG A 351 10.15 5.76 18.07
N GLU A 352 10.98 5.65 19.09
CA GLU A 352 12.34 5.13 18.96
C GLU A 352 12.36 3.67 18.49
N LEU A 353 11.48 2.79 19.00
CA LEU A 353 11.33 1.42 18.50
C LEU A 353 10.88 1.37 17.04
N LEU A 354 9.98 2.27 16.62
CA LEU A 354 9.52 2.34 15.22
C LEU A 354 10.61 2.86 14.28
N ASP A 355 11.39 3.82 14.75
CA ASP A 355 12.54 4.34 14.03
C ASP A 355 13.63 3.26 13.93
N LEU A 356 13.91 2.53 15.02
CA LEU A 356 14.80 1.38 15.03
C LEU A 356 14.33 0.28 14.09
N TYR A 357 13.04 -0.03 14.08
CA TYR A 357 12.45 -0.97 13.13
C TYR A 357 12.64 -0.47 11.69
N GLY A 358 12.22 0.75 11.35
CA GLY A 358 12.36 1.28 9.99
C GLY A 358 13.81 1.35 9.52
N ARG A 359 14.73 1.62 10.44
CA ARG A 359 16.18 1.68 10.20
C ARG A 359 16.77 0.31 9.90
N HIS A 360 16.36 -0.72 10.63
CA HIS A 360 16.96 -2.06 10.55
C HIS A 360 16.13 -3.06 9.73
N GLU A 361 14.91 -2.71 9.35
CA GLU A 361 14.00 -3.55 8.57
C GLU A 361 14.65 -4.01 7.25
N PRO A 362 15.32 -3.14 6.46
CA PRO A 362 16.01 -3.58 5.25
C PRO A 362 17.13 -4.58 5.54
N GLU A 363 17.87 -4.40 6.65
CA GLU A 363 18.99 -5.27 7.02
C GLU A 363 18.51 -6.64 7.49
N VAL A 364 17.51 -6.68 8.36
CA VAL A 364 16.91 -7.94 8.82
C VAL A 364 16.21 -8.65 7.66
N ARG A 365 15.55 -7.91 6.75
CA ARG A 365 14.97 -8.48 5.52
C ARG A 365 16.04 -9.08 4.62
N ALA A 366 17.17 -8.42 4.44
CA ALA A 366 18.29 -8.95 3.66
C ALA A 366 18.85 -10.22 4.31
N LEU A 367 19.03 -10.25 5.63
CA LEU A 367 19.45 -11.48 6.32
C LEU A 367 18.45 -12.62 6.12
N LEU A 368 17.14 -12.35 6.10
CA LEU A 368 16.09 -13.35 5.82
C LEU A 368 16.07 -13.84 4.37
N GLN A 369 16.52 -13.03 3.42
CA GLN A 369 16.54 -13.40 2.00
C GLN A 369 17.83 -14.13 1.65
N ASP A 370 18.96 -13.66 2.18
CA ASP A 370 20.27 -13.95 1.61
C ASP A 370 21.18 -14.74 2.57
N SER A 371 20.94 -14.69 3.88
CA SER A 371 21.75 -15.42 4.86
C SER A 371 21.09 -16.73 5.22
N ARG A 372 21.47 -17.80 4.51
CA ARG A 372 21.04 -19.17 4.87
C ARG A 372 21.28 -19.49 6.36
N PRO A 373 22.42 -19.14 6.98
CA PRO A 373 22.61 -19.29 8.42
C PRO A 373 21.54 -18.55 9.25
N PHE A 374 21.20 -17.31 8.87
CA PHE A 374 20.17 -16.54 9.55
C PHE A 374 18.78 -17.12 9.33
N VAL A 375 18.41 -17.52 8.11
CA VAL A 375 17.12 -18.16 7.79
C VAL A 375 16.94 -19.45 8.60
N VAL A 376 17.99 -20.25 8.72
CA VAL A 376 17.96 -21.45 9.57
C VAL A 376 17.78 -21.09 11.03
N ALA A 377 18.49 -20.07 11.54
CA ALA A 377 18.31 -19.57 12.89
C ALA A 377 16.92 -18.96 13.13
N TRP A 378 16.37 -18.25 12.14
CA TRP A 378 15.03 -17.66 12.11
C TRP A 378 13.95 -18.72 12.24
N HIS A 379 14.02 -19.78 11.44
CA HIS A 379 13.08 -20.90 11.54
C HIS A 379 13.27 -21.72 12.83
N ARG A 380 14.51 -22.01 13.26
CA ARG A 380 14.76 -22.74 14.52
C ARG A 380 14.37 -21.93 15.76
N GLY A 381 14.53 -20.61 15.70
CA GLY A 381 14.12 -19.65 16.72
C GLY A 381 12.62 -19.32 16.67
N ARG A 382 11.87 -19.88 15.71
CA ARG A 382 10.43 -19.64 15.52
C ARG A 382 10.10 -18.16 15.24
N GLY A 383 10.97 -17.45 14.52
CA GLY A 383 10.79 -16.05 14.15
C GLY A 383 9.43 -15.70 13.53
N PRO A 384 8.86 -16.52 12.61
CA PRO A 384 7.51 -16.28 12.11
C PRO A 384 6.42 -16.34 13.19
N ASP A 385 6.58 -17.16 14.23
CA ASP A 385 5.60 -17.28 15.33
C ASP A 385 5.69 -16.07 16.27
N LEU A 386 6.89 -15.57 16.54
CA LEU A 386 7.09 -14.37 17.34
C LEU A 386 6.54 -13.13 16.64
N VAL A 387 6.79 -12.97 15.33
CA VAL A 387 6.24 -11.84 14.54
C VAL A 387 4.72 -11.93 14.48
N ARG A 388 4.16 -13.13 14.28
CA ARG A 388 2.70 -13.32 14.30
C ARG A 388 2.11 -13.00 15.67
N ALA A 389 2.74 -13.41 16.77
CA ALA A 389 2.28 -13.11 18.11
C ALA A 389 2.33 -11.60 18.43
N LEU A 390 3.41 -10.91 18.04
CA LEU A 390 3.53 -9.45 18.18
C LEU A 390 2.48 -8.72 17.35
N THR A 391 2.24 -9.17 16.11
CA THR A 391 1.21 -8.60 15.23
C THR A 391 -0.19 -8.84 15.80
N ALA A 392 -0.48 -10.06 16.25
CA ALA A 392 -1.77 -10.43 16.83
C ALA A 392 -2.08 -9.62 18.08
N VAL A 393 -1.12 -9.43 18.99
CA VAL A 393 -1.33 -8.62 20.21
C VAL A 393 -1.49 -7.12 19.88
N ALA A 394 -0.81 -6.63 18.85
CA ALA A 394 -0.94 -5.25 18.37
C ALA A 394 -2.31 -4.98 17.71
N GLU A 395 -2.84 -5.96 16.97
CA GLU A 395 -4.14 -5.87 16.29
C GLU A 395 -5.32 -6.21 17.20
N ARG A 396 -5.16 -7.20 18.08
CA ARG A 396 -6.18 -7.78 18.96
C ARG A 396 -5.78 -7.56 20.40
N ARG A 397 -5.89 -6.30 20.84
CA ARG A 397 -5.43 -5.74 22.12
C ARG A 397 -5.79 -6.52 23.42
N ALA A 398 -6.66 -7.52 23.35
CA ALA A 398 -7.04 -8.39 24.47
C ALA A 398 -6.22 -9.72 24.52
N GLU A 399 -5.41 -10.02 23.51
CA GLU A 399 -4.54 -11.20 23.51
C GLU A 399 -3.26 -10.94 24.34
N THR A 400 -2.78 -11.98 25.02
CA THR A 400 -1.49 -12.01 25.71
C THR A 400 -0.43 -12.59 24.80
N LEU A 401 0.77 -12.01 24.82
CA LEU A 401 1.93 -12.67 24.24
C LEU A 401 2.15 -14.02 24.95
N PRO A 402 2.42 -15.10 24.21
CA PRO A 402 2.66 -16.40 24.82
C PRO A 402 3.91 -16.31 25.71
N ALA A 403 3.82 -16.88 26.91
CA ALA A 403 4.99 -17.02 27.79
C ALA A 403 6.02 -18.03 27.22
N GLU A 404 5.55 -18.99 26.43
CA GLU A 404 6.36 -20.03 25.79
C GLU A 404 5.93 -20.30 24.35
N VAL A 405 6.89 -20.66 23.49
CA VAL A 405 6.66 -21.08 22.10
C VAL A 405 7.34 -22.44 21.88
N GLU A 406 6.51 -23.47 21.70
CA GLU A 406 6.90 -24.88 21.60
C GLU A 406 7.80 -25.34 22.77
N GLY A 407 7.34 -25.10 24.01
CA GLY A 407 8.01 -25.58 25.23
C GLY A 407 9.34 -24.90 25.58
N ARG A 408 9.61 -23.72 24.99
CA ARG A 408 10.72 -22.84 25.40
C ARG A 408 10.17 -21.45 25.68
N SER A 409 10.78 -20.75 26.64
CA SER A 409 10.32 -19.41 27.02
C SER A 409 10.43 -18.41 25.87
N TRP A 410 9.57 -17.39 25.90
CA TRP A 410 9.63 -16.27 24.96
C TRP A 410 11.01 -15.61 24.95
N ALA A 411 11.58 -15.37 26.14
CA ALA A 411 12.89 -14.76 26.29
C ALA A 411 14.00 -15.57 25.61
N ASP A 412 14.02 -16.90 25.79
CA ASP A 412 15.01 -17.76 25.14
C ASP A 412 14.93 -17.70 23.62
N ARG A 413 13.71 -17.55 23.05
CA ARG A 413 13.50 -17.46 21.60
C ARG A 413 13.97 -16.12 21.06
N VAL A 414 13.63 -15.02 21.75
CA VAL A 414 14.11 -13.68 21.40
C VAL A 414 15.64 -13.65 21.46
N GLU A 415 16.26 -14.19 22.51
CA GLU A 415 17.72 -14.21 22.65
C GLU A 415 18.40 -15.11 21.62
N ALA A 416 17.80 -16.24 21.25
CA ALA A 416 18.35 -17.09 20.19
C ALA A 416 18.36 -16.38 18.82
N LEU A 417 17.29 -15.64 18.51
CA LEU A 417 17.23 -14.83 17.28
C LEU A 417 18.17 -13.63 17.37
N ALA A 418 18.24 -12.98 18.53
CA ALA A 418 19.17 -11.90 18.77
C ALA A 418 20.62 -12.37 18.63
N GLY A 419 20.99 -13.53 19.17
CA GLY A 419 22.31 -14.13 18.99
C GLY A 419 22.67 -14.38 17.52
N ALA A 420 21.69 -14.83 16.72
CA ALA A 420 21.89 -14.97 15.28
C ALA A 420 22.07 -13.62 14.59
N LEU A 421 21.28 -12.60 14.95
CA LEU A 421 21.46 -11.23 14.48
C LEU A 421 22.77 -10.61 14.98
N ARG A 422 23.28 -10.96 16.16
CA ARG A 422 24.57 -10.48 16.68
C ARG A 422 25.74 -11.04 15.88
N GLY A 423 25.66 -12.32 15.50
CA GLY A 423 26.70 -12.99 14.74
C GLY A 423 26.72 -12.59 13.26
N LEU A 424 25.60 -12.08 12.72
CA LEU A 424 25.42 -11.87 11.28
C LEU A 424 25.07 -10.43 10.92
N GLY A 425 24.55 -9.67 11.87
CA GLY A 425 24.12 -8.29 11.71
C GLY A 425 25.27 -7.31 11.87
N SER A 426 25.01 -6.11 11.40
CA SER A 426 25.91 -4.98 11.43
C SER A 426 26.15 -4.53 12.87
N PRO A 427 27.31 -3.92 13.19
CA PRO A 427 27.55 -3.39 14.54
C PRO A 427 26.49 -2.37 14.98
N GLY A 428 25.84 -1.67 14.04
CA GLY A 428 24.73 -0.77 14.32
C GLY A 428 23.48 -1.53 14.73
N LEU A 429 23.10 -2.55 13.96
CA LEU A 429 22.04 -3.48 14.33
C LEU A 429 22.35 -4.15 15.66
N VAL A 430 23.55 -4.68 15.87
CA VAL A 430 23.96 -5.33 17.13
C VAL A 430 23.84 -4.38 18.32
N ARG A 431 24.34 -3.15 18.22
CA ARG A 431 24.27 -2.16 19.29
C ARG A 431 22.82 -1.79 19.64
N ASP A 432 22.02 -1.53 18.62
CA ASP A 432 20.61 -1.16 18.77
C ASP A 432 19.79 -2.36 19.28
N LEU A 433 20.12 -3.57 18.81
CA LEU A 433 19.57 -4.84 19.24
C LEU A 433 19.89 -5.10 20.72
N ASP A 434 21.13 -4.91 21.16
CA ASP A 434 21.54 -5.08 22.55
C ASP A 434 20.78 -4.14 23.49
N ARG A 435 20.42 -2.96 23.01
CA ARG A 435 19.61 -2.00 23.75
C ARG A 435 18.15 -2.41 23.86
N VAL A 436 17.57 -3.04 22.84
CA VAL A 436 16.13 -3.37 22.82
C VAL A 436 15.80 -4.80 23.24
N VAL A 437 16.73 -5.76 23.09
CA VAL A 437 16.49 -7.17 23.37
C VAL A 437 16.04 -7.44 24.81
N PRO A 438 16.61 -6.83 25.86
CA PRO A 438 16.13 -7.03 27.23
C PRO A 438 14.65 -6.68 27.38
N LEU A 439 14.19 -5.61 26.71
CA LEU A 439 12.80 -5.22 26.69
C LEU A 439 11.94 -6.22 25.90
N VAL A 440 12.36 -6.58 24.68
CA VAL A 440 11.59 -7.51 23.81
C VAL A 440 11.49 -8.90 24.43
N ALA A 441 12.54 -9.38 25.11
CA ALA A 441 12.57 -10.64 25.84
C ALA A 441 11.62 -10.61 27.06
N GLY A 442 11.43 -9.45 27.69
CA GLY A 442 10.51 -9.25 28.82
C GLY A 442 9.02 -9.18 28.45
N LEU A 443 8.66 -9.25 27.17
CA LEU A 443 7.27 -9.09 26.72
C LEU A 443 6.42 -10.37 26.85
N GLY A 444 7.06 -11.54 26.95
CA GLY A 444 6.35 -12.82 27.08
C GLY A 444 5.38 -12.85 28.27
N GLY A 445 4.17 -13.37 28.07
CA GLY A 445 3.13 -13.43 29.09
C GLY A 445 2.39 -12.11 29.37
N ARG A 446 2.73 -11.02 28.68
CA ARG A 446 2.08 -9.71 28.87
C ARG A 446 0.96 -9.45 27.87
N THR A 447 -0.06 -8.74 28.32
CA THR A 447 -1.12 -8.15 27.47
C THR A 447 -0.62 -6.92 26.73
N TYR A 448 -1.30 -6.49 25.66
CA TYR A 448 -0.96 -5.26 24.94
C TYR A 448 -0.91 -4.01 25.85
N GLY A 449 -1.82 -3.89 26.82
CA GLY A 449 -1.83 -2.79 27.79
C GLY A 449 -0.57 -2.78 28.67
N GLN A 450 -0.16 -3.94 29.19
CA GLN A 450 1.06 -4.08 29.99
C GLN A 450 2.33 -3.82 29.17
N VAL A 451 2.32 -4.16 27.87
CA VAL A 451 3.42 -3.82 26.95
C VAL A 451 3.50 -2.30 26.76
N LEU A 452 2.38 -1.60 26.59
CA LEU A 452 2.36 -0.15 26.45
C LEU A 452 2.79 0.57 27.73
N GLU A 453 2.38 0.09 28.91
CA GLU A 453 2.84 0.63 30.21
C GLU A 453 4.34 0.45 30.38
N LEU A 454 4.87 -0.73 30.03
CA LEU A 454 6.31 -1.01 30.09
C LEU A 454 7.10 -0.09 29.15
N VAL A 455 6.61 0.13 27.93
CA VAL A 455 7.25 1.03 26.94
C VAL A 455 7.09 2.51 27.34
N ALA A 456 5.98 2.90 27.97
CA ALA A 456 5.74 4.28 28.39
C ALA A 456 6.59 4.70 29.59
N GLY A 457 7.01 3.76 30.44
CA GLY A 457 7.87 4.01 31.60
C GLY A 457 9.35 4.17 31.28
N ILE A 458 9.77 4.05 30.02
CA ILE A 458 11.17 4.16 29.59
C ILE A 458 11.41 5.55 28.98
N GLU A 459 12.28 6.35 29.60
CA GLU A 459 12.70 7.63 29.04
C GLU A 459 13.69 7.44 27.87
N PRO A 460 13.56 8.19 26.77
CA PRO A 460 14.51 8.10 25.65
C PRO A 460 15.89 8.64 26.04
N GLY A 461 16.94 7.94 25.64
CA GLY A 461 18.32 8.42 25.77
C GLY A 461 18.99 8.20 27.12
N LEU A 462 18.29 7.64 28.12
CA LEU A 462 18.98 6.86 29.13
C LEU A 462 19.39 5.54 28.48
N GLU A 463 20.69 5.20 28.53
CA GLU A 463 21.06 3.79 28.41
C GLU A 463 20.16 3.02 29.39
N PRO A 464 19.64 1.83 29.02
CA PRO A 464 18.97 0.99 29.99
C PRO A 464 19.99 0.65 31.07
N GLY A 465 20.04 1.48 32.10
CA GLY A 465 20.58 1.16 33.39
C GLY A 465 19.72 0.03 33.90
N LEU A 466 20.06 -1.19 33.49
CA LEU A 466 20.05 -2.32 34.41
C LEU A 466 20.93 -1.92 35.58
N GLU A 467 20.39 -1.13 36.50
CA GLU A 467 20.81 -1.18 37.90
C GLU A 467 20.61 -2.63 38.32
N PRO A 468 21.69 -3.41 38.53
CA PRO A 468 21.58 -4.72 39.14
C PRO A 468 21.43 -4.47 40.64
N GLY A 469 20.22 -4.13 41.09
CA GLY A 469 20.11 -3.68 42.49
C GLY A 469 18.75 -3.20 42.96
N LEU A 470 17.67 -3.95 42.71
CA LEU A 470 16.45 -3.78 43.51
C LEU A 470 15.85 -5.12 43.98
N GLU A 471 16.72 -6.01 44.46
CA GLU A 471 16.31 -7.09 45.39
C GLU A 471 16.92 -6.92 46.81
N ALA A 472 17.52 -5.77 47.12
CA ALA A 472 18.03 -5.48 48.47
C ALA A 472 17.43 -4.17 49.01
N GLY A 473 16.14 -4.20 49.34
CA GLY A 473 15.47 -3.02 49.92
C GLY A 473 14.12 -3.24 50.59
N LEU A 474 13.65 -4.48 50.70
CA LEU A 474 12.38 -4.83 51.35
C LEU A 474 12.51 -6.02 52.32
N ALA A 475 13.72 -6.28 52.83
CA ALA A 475 13.99 -7.31 53.84
C ALA A 475 14.91 -6.84 54.99
N ALA A 476 15.02 -5.53 55.23
CA ALA A 476 15.73 -4.99 56.40
C ALA A 476 14.95 -3.82 56.98
N GLY A 477 14.03 -4.13 57.90
CA GLY A 477 13.21 -3.11 58.55
C GLY A 477 12.08 -3.65 59.43
N LEU A 478 12.16 -4.89 59.89
CA LEU A 478 11.31 -5.44 60.94
C LEU A 478 12.17 -6.41 61.76
N GLU A 479 12.95 -5.87 62.69
CA GLU A 479 13.13 -6.38 64.06
C GLU A 479 14.11 -5.49 64.87
N ALA A 480 13.62 -5.04 66.04
CA ALA A 480 14.29 -4.55 67.26
C ALA A 480 15.08 -3.20 67.16
N SER A 481 14.96 -2.22 68.07
CA SER A 481 14.32 -2.07 69.40
C SER A 481 14.51 -0.58 69.82
N PRO A 482 14.03 -0.07 70.99
CA PRO A 482 13.80 -0.73 72.28
C PRO A 482 12.41 -1.30 72.46
#